data_AF-A0A1R2AZL1-F1
#
_entry.id   AF-A0A1R2AZL1-F1
#
_cell.length_a   1.000
_cell.length_b   1.000
_cell.length_c   1.000
_cell.angle_alpha   90.00
_cell.angle_beta   90.00
_cell.angle_gamma   90.00
#
_symmetry.space_group_name_H-M   'P 1'
#
loop_
_entity.id
_entity.type
_entity.pdbx_description
1 polymer ?
#
loop_
_entity_poly.entity_id
_entity_poly.type
_entity_poly.pdbx_seq_one_letter_code
_entity_poly.pdbx_strand_id
1 'polypeptide(L)'
;MSGFMRCENCEVLEEKINEQTTKISGIISALEPIEIPGIVDQEIYVPLAHSSEMIPMRLPVEATKKEEADYLQSAILALNQKIKLLQLLEQEKQEFTRLLNESLKSAKDISSSAEETYNQLKQDDLAHQKAIQEVALEIKNFTRLREAELEKINEVDNQIFSLTEAKSQLQQECQDLEDELKQNEAVKKIIISTQTELENVEKERYDVFKAILSSAQTFREETKGLDNEAKAVEEENKRLRDKITDLTQAFEKEKKNKHDLTRKKLQQMSAIQKLKGIKILEEEQKNYSLRYQDIAKNYQSNIDVMKQDLQHSLLSYEKLIDRLQQHHKDIQTSIVEIQSQIKNTENRVAIQDEIIDEYTSQNNFLREKILSFEEQLSQSIEYSKDDKLSKYIDTLCSKLLNYSDLFLLQAYKINIAYKAAENLKQLIESTESDIKDLEKQATSVQNYAKVYTPDEEDIVDKAVANALNEFGKPLSVGFVRVSNGIYLCGSTRIHIGFFNSKLKVTSENSEYDFSDYIESLHS
;
A
#
# COMPACT_ATOMS: atom_id res chain seq x y z
N MET A 1 27.63 79.23 -31.96
CA MET A 1 27.53 80.02 -33.21
C MET A 1 27.47 81.49 -32.83
N SER A 2 28.60 82.20 -32.91
CA SER A 2 28.69 83.63 -32.59
C SER A 2 28.36 84.45 -33.84
N GLY A 3 27.07 84.73 -34.05
CA GLY A 3 26.64 85.75 -34.98
C GLY A 3 26.88 87.12 -34.34
N PHE A 4 27.92 87.82 -34.78
CA PHE A 4 28.01 89.26 -34.53
C PHE A 4 26.86 89.91 -35.29
N MET A 5 25.77 90.23 -34.59
CA MET A 5 24.70 91.06 -35.13
C MET A 5 25.30 92.41 -35.51
N ARG A 6 25.35 92.70 -36.80
CA ARG A 6 25.61 94.05 -37.31
C ARG A 6 24.46 94.92 -36.84
N CYS A 7 24.78 95.94 -36.07
CA CYS A 7 23.80 96.90 -35.59
C CYS A 7 23.37 97.78 -36.77
N GLU A 8 22.11 97.66 -37.21
CA GLU A 8 21.54 98.49 -38.29
C GLU A 8 21.74 100.00 -38.00
N ASN A 9 21.72 100.42 -36.74
CA ASN A 9 21.99 101.81 -36.38
C ASN A 9 23.46 102.22 -36.61
N CYS A 10 24.42 101.30 -36.57
CA CYS A 10 25.82 101.59 -36.89
C CYS A 10 26.04 101.74 -38.39
N GLU A 11 25.39 100.90 -39.21
CA GLU A 11 25.44 101.02 -40.68
C GLU A 11 24.79 102.34 -41.12
N VAL A 12 23.65 102.73 -40.54
CA VAL A 12 23.00 104.03 -40.82
C VAL A 12 23.85 105.23 -40.36
N LEU A 13 24.58 105.11 -39.24
CA LEU A 13 25.47 106.17 -38.78
C LEU A 13 26.70 106.31 -39.68
N GLU A 14 27.28 105.19 -40.09
CA GLU A 14 28.42 105.13 -41.02
C GLU A 14 28.04 105.70 -42.39
N GLU A 15 26.85 105.36 -42.89
CA GLU A 15 26.31 105.88 -44.14
C GLU A 15 26.08 107.41 -44.07
N LYS A 16 25.49 107.92 -42.97
CA LYS A 16 25.32 109.37 -42.75
C LYS A 16 26.63 110.13 -42.54
N ILE A 17 27.60 109.53 -41.85
CA ILE A 17 28.95 110.12 -41.70
C ILE A 17 29.64 110.19 -43.05
N ASN A 18 29.56 109.13 -43.86
CA ASN A 18 30.11 109.12 -45.21
C ASN A 18 29.41 110.16 -46.12
N GLU A 19 28.08 110.28 -46.03
CA GLU A 19 27.31 111.27 -46.79
C GLU A 19 27.68 112.72 -46.41
N GLN A 20 27.86 113.01 -45.13
CA GLN A 20 28.32 114.31 -44.63
C GLN A 20 29.79 114.57 -45.00
N THR A 21 30.67 113.57 -44.87
CA THR A 21 32.08 113.68 -45.28
C THR A 21 32.21 113.96 -46.77
N THR A 22 31.33 113.37 -47.59
CA THR A 22 31.24 113.63 -49.03
C THR A 22 30.74 115.06 -49.32
N LYS A 23 29.76 115.57 -48.57
CA LYS A 23 29.31 116.97 -48.65
C LYS A 23 30.43 117.95 -48.29
N ILE A 24 31.17 117.70 -47.22
CA ILE A 24 32.35 118.49 -46.82
C ILE A 24 33.39 118.50 -47.93
N SER A 25 33.74 117.31 -48.43
CA SER A 25 34.71 117.17 -49.52
C SER A 25 34.24 117.91 -50.78
N GLY A 26 32.93 117.90 -51.08
CA GLY A 26 32.34 118.65 -52.19
C GLY A 26 32.42 120.17 -52.00
N ILE A 27 32.17 120.68 -50.80
CA ILE A 27 32.30 122.10 -50.46
C ILE A 27 33.76 122.55 -50.56
N ILE A 28 34.70 121.73 -50.07
CA ILE A 28 36.14 122.00 -50.17
C ILE A 28 36.62 121.96 -51.63
N SER A 29 36.10 121.03 -52.44
CA SER A 29 36.48 120.89 -53.85
C SER A 29 35.89 121.98 -54.75
N ALA A 30 34.78 122.62 -54.35
CA ALA A 30 34.20 123.78 -55.02
C ALA A 30 34.95 125.10 -54.76
N LEU A 31 36.00 125.07 -53.94
CA LEU A 31 36.94 126.18 -53.81
C LEU A 31 37.93 126.15 -54.98
N GLU A 32 37.54 126.75 -56.11
CA GLU A 32 38.50 127.04 -57.18
C GLU A 32 39.59 128.01 -56.67
N PRO A 33 40.87 127.83 -57.08
CA PRO A 33 41.88 128.85 -56.87
C PRO A 33 41.44 130.09 -57.65
N ILE A 34 41.26 131.23 -56.95
CA ILE A 34 40.83 132.48 -57.57
C ILE A 34 41.92 132.95 -58.53
N GLU A 35 41.74 132.72 -59.83
CA GLU A 35 42.42 133.45 -60.89
C GLU A 35 41.76 134.83 -61.01
N ILE A 36 42.58 135.88 -60.95
CA ILE A 36 42.14 137.28 -61.04
C ILE A 36 42.16 137.69 -62.52
N PRO A 37 41.01 137.98 -63.18
CA PRO A 37 41.01 138.63 -64.49
C PRO A 37 40.97 140.15 -64.32
N GLY A 38 41.80 140.85 -65.09
CA GLY A 38 41.89 142.31 -65.07
C GLY A 38 40.68 143.03 -65.67
N ILE A 39 40.35 144.17 -65.03
CA ILE A 39 39.60 145.35 -65.50
C ILE A 39 38.24 145.07 -66.16
N VAL A 40 37.17 145.30 -65.40
CA VAL A 40 35.90 145.85 -65.90
C VAL A 40 35.34 146.82 -64.86
N ASP A 41 35.08 148.08 -65.24
CA ASP A 41 34.32 149.05 -64.43
C ASP A 41 32.89 148.53 -64.23
N GLN A 42 32.62 147.84 -63.12
CA GLN A 42 31.26 147.49 -62.70
C GLN A 42 31.11 147.64 -61.18
N GLU A 43 29.94 148.14 -60.77
CA GLU A 43 29.54 148.25 -59.36
C GLU A 43 29.50 146.87 -58.71
N ILE A 44 30.25 146.72 -57.62
CA ILE A 44 30.32 145.45 -56.88
C ILE A 44 29.22 145.43 -55.82
N TYR A 45 28.41 144.38 -55.89
CA TYR A 45 27.35 144.07 -54.95
C TYR A 45 27.88 143.12 -53.89
N VAL A 46 27.97 143.60 -52.64
CA VAL A 46 28.47 142.80 -51.51
C VAL A 46 27.27 142.33 -50.69
N PRO A 47 27.07 141.01 -50.50
CA PRO A 47 26.01 140.50 -49.64
C PRO A 47 26.37 140.74 -48.17
N LEU A 48 25.44 141.30 -47.37
CA LEU A 48 25.63 141.38 -45.92
C LEU A 48 25.40 140.01 -45.29
N ALA A 49 26.22 139.67 -44.30
CA ALA A 49 26.01 138.47 -43.51
C ALA A 49 24.62 138.52 -42.84
N HIS A 50 23.81 137.50 -43.14
CA HIS A 50 22.45 137.24 -42.65
C HIS A 50 21.26 137.93 -43.36
N SER A 51 21.42 138.43 -44.59
CA SER A 51 20.28 138.72 -45.47
C SER A 51 20.57 138.34 -46.93
N SER A 52 19.51 138.18 -47.74
CA SER A 52 19.59 138.00 -49.19
C SER A 52 19.73 139.33 -49.96
N GLU A 53 19.94 140.45 -49.26
CA GLU A 53 20.12 141.77 -49.88
C GLU A 53 21.61 142.07 -50.14
N MET A 54 21.86 142.64 -51.32
CA MET A 54 23.18 143.04 -51.79
C MET A 54 23.32 144.56 -51.67
N ILE A 55 24.32 145.06 -50.95
CA ILE A 55 24.58 146.51 -50.88
C ILE A 55 25.66 146.89 -51.90
N PRO A 56 25.42 147.89 -52.78
CA PRO A 56 26.45 148.40 -53.68
C PRO A 56 27.50 149.18 -52.88
N MET A 57 28.74 148.71 -52.91
CA MET A 57 29.84 149.35 -52.19
C MET A 57 30.74 150.09 -53.20
N ARG A 58 30.76 151.43 -53.15
CA ARG A 58 31.68 152.25 -53.94
C ARG A 58 32.95 152.57 -53.14
N LEU A 59 34.10 152.10 -53.61
CA LEU A 59 35.40 152.44 -53.04
C LEU A 59 35.76 153.90 -53.37
N PRO A 60 36.15 154.73 -52.39
CA PRO A 60 36.48 156.14 -52.62
C PRO A 60 37.79 156.27 -53.42
N VAL A 61 37.74 157.02 -54.53
CA VAL A 61 38.84 157.25 -55.46
C VAL A 61 39.69 158.42 -54.97
N GLU A 62 40.51 158.22 -53.94
CA GLU A 62 41.56 159.16 -53.57
C GLU A 62 42.85 158.40 -53.27
N ALA A 63 43.75 158.39 -54.27
CA ALA A 63 45.18 158.08 -54.19
C ALA A 63 45.58 156.80 -53.42
N THR A 64 45.08 155.64 -53.84
CA THR A 64 45.77 154.35 -53.66
C THR A 64 46.08 153.76 -55.03
N LYS A 65 47.25 153.13 -55.16
CA LYS A 65 47.66 152.52 -56.44
C LYS A 65 46.64 151.43 -56.77
N LYS A 66 46.20 151.36 -58.03
CA LYS A 66 45.16 150.44 -58.52
C LYS A 66 45.31 148.99 -58.00
N GLU A 67 46.56 148.55 -57.83
CA GLU A 67 46.95 147.25 -57.26
C GLU A 67 46.47 147.01 -55.81
N GLU A 68 46.42 148.05 -54.96
CA GLU A 68 45.99 147.94 -53.56
C GLU A 68 44.46 147.80 -53.43
N ALA A 69 43.70 148.44 -54.31
CA ALA A 69 42.24 148.31 -54.36
C ALA A 69 41.82 146.91 -54.84
N ASP A 70 42.49 146.37 -55.87
CA ASP A 70 42.28 145.02 -56.38
C ASP A 70 42.63 143.94 -55.32
N TYR A 71 43.71 144.19 -54.56
CA TYR A 71 44.12 143.32 -53.45
C TYR A 71 43.09 143.34 -52.31
N LEU A 72 42.56 144.52 -51.95
CA LEU A 72 41.53 144.65 -50.91
C LEU A 72 40.22 143.99 -51.31
N GLN A 73 39.78 144.14 -52.56
CA GLN A 73 38.57 143.48 -53.06
C GLN A 73 38.72 141.95 -53.05
N SER A 74 39.86 141.44 -53.51
CA SER A 74 40.17 140.00 -53.49
C SER A 74 40.24 139.47 -52.06
N ALA A 75 40.84 140.24 -51.14
CA ALA A 75 40.89 139.88 -49.73
C ALA A 75 39.49 139.85 -49.08
N ILE A 76 38.60 140.79 -49.41
CA ILE A 76 37.22 140.82 -48.90
C ILE A 76 36.42 139.61 -49.42
N LEU A 77 36.54 139.27 -50.71
CA LEU A 77 35.88 138.09 -51.28
C LEU A 77 36.40 136.79 -50.65
N ALA A 78 37.72 136.65 -50.50
CA ALA A 78 38.33 135.50 -49.84
C ALA A 78 37.94 135.39 -48.35
N LEU A 79 37.85 136.53 -47.64
CA LEU A 79 37.39 136.56 -46.25
C LEU A 79 35.91 136.17 -46.14
N ASN A 80 35.05 136.65 -47.03
CA ASN A 80 33.64 136.28 -47.05
C ASN A 80 33.43 134.80 -47.38
N GLN A 81 34.20 134.24 -48.32
CA GLN A 81 34.20 132.80 -48.58
C GLN A 81 34.67 131.99 -47.37
N LYS A 82 35.73 132.44 -46.67
CA LYS A 82 36.18 131.81 -45.42
C LYS A 82 35.14 131.89 -44.32
N ILE A 83 34.44 133.01 -44.15
CA ILE A 83 33.35 133.16 -43.17
C ILE A 83 32.20 132.19 -43.51
N LYS A 84 31.82 132.07 -44.78
CA LYS A 84 30.79 131.13 -45.23
C LYS A 84 31.20 129.67 -44.97
N LEU A 85 32.46 129.32 -45.22
CA LEU A 85 33.01 128.00 -44.90
C LEU A 85 32.99 127.73 -43.40
N LEU A 86 33.36 128.72 -42.59
CA LEU A 86 33.36 128.62 -41.13
C LEU A 86 31.93 128.43 -40.59
N GLN A 87 30.94 129.12 -41.16
CA GLN A 87 29.52 128.92 -40.83
C GLN A 87 29.01 127.52 -41.22
N LEU A 88 29.41 127.00 -42.38
CA LEU A 88 29.06 125.63 -42.80
C LEU A 88 29.70 124.59 -41.88
N LEU A 89 30.98 124.76 -41.53
CA LEU A 89 31.68 123.88 -40.57
C LEU A 89 31.06 123.95 -39.17
N GLU A 90 30.58 125.12 -38.73
CA GLU A 90 29.88 125.27 -37.45
C GLU A 90 28.52 124.52 -37.47
N GLN A 91 27.78 124.58 -38.57
CA GLN A 91 26.54 123.82 -38.75
C GLN A 91 26.78 122.31 -38.76
N GLU A 92 27.80 121.84 -39.47
CA GLU A 92 28.16 120.42 -39.50
C GLU A 92 28.66 119.94 -38.14
N LYS A 93 29.44 120.75 -37.43
CA LYS A 93 29.84 120.45 -36.05
C LYS A 93 28.64 120.29 -35.12
N GLN A 94 27.62 121.14 -35.26
CA GLN A 94 26.37 121.00 -34.50
C GLN A 94 25.63 119.72 -34.87
N GLU A 95 25.58 119.37 -36.15
CA GLU A 95 24.94 118.15 -36.63
C GLU A 95 25.67 116.88 -36.18
N PHE A 96 27.01 116.86 -36.23
CA PHE A 96 27.81 115.76 -35.66
C PHE A 96 27.61 115.64 -34.15
N THR A 97 27.51 116.76 -33.43
CA THR A 97 27.24 116.76 -31.99
C THR A 97 25.85 116.18 -31.70
N ARG A 98 24.85 116.49 -32.53
CA ARG A 98 23.50 115.91 -32.43
C ARG A 98 23.53 114.40 -32.66
N LEU A 99 24.16 113.94 -33.75
CA LEU A 99 24.29 112.51 -34.08
C LEU A 99 25.06 111.74 -32.99
N LEU A 100 26.12 112.32 -32.42
CA LEU A 100 26.86 111.73 -31.33
C LEU A 100 25.99 111.56 -30.07
N ASN A 101 25.19 112.58 -29.73
CA ASN A 101 24.29 112.51 -28.58
C ASN A 101 23.15 111.49 -28.80
N GLU A 102 22.62 111.39 -30.01
CA GLU A 102 21.63 110.38 -30.39
C GLU A 102 22.22 108.96 -30.30
N SER A 103 23.44 108.76 -30.79
CA SER A 103 24.16 107.49 -30.69
C SER A 103 24.48 107.13 -29.24
N LEU A 104 24.94 108.08 -28.43
CA LEU A 104 25.22 107.88 -27.01
C LEU A 104 23.96 107.53 -26.22
N LYS A 105 22.83 108.17 -26.55
CA LYS A 105 21.52 107.84 -25.98
C LYS A 105 21.09 106.42 -26.39
N SER A 106 21.16 106.10 -27.67
CA SER A 106 20.84 104.75 -28.17
C SER A 106 21.72 103.68 -27.54
N ALA A 107 23.02 103.93 -27.35
CA ALA A 107 23.93 103.00 -26.68
C ALA A 107 23.57 102.80 -25.19
N LYS A 108 23.17 103.87 -24.49
CA LYS A 108 22.66 103.75 -23.11
C LYS A 108 21.37 102.95 -23.04
N ASP A 109 20.42 103.22 -23.95
CA ASP A 109 19.14 102.52 -24.01
C ASP A 109 19.35 101.02 -24.30
N ILE A 110 20.26 100.68 -25.23
CA ILE A 110 20.65 99.28 -25.51
C ILE A 110 21.32 98.65 -24.29
N SER A 111 22.22 99.36 -23.61
CA SER A 111 22.90 98.85 -22.42
C SER A 111 21.90 98.57 -21.28
N SER A 112 20.97 99.49 -21.02
CA SER A 112 19.92 99.30 -20.02
C SER A 112 18.99 98.16 -20.38
N SER A 113 18.58 98.05 -21.65
CA SER A 113 17.76 96.93 -22.13
C SER A 113 18.50 95.58 -22.01
N ALA A 114 19.80 95.54 -22.30
CA ALA A 114 20.62 94.35 -22.13
C ALA A 114 20.76 93.95 -20.65
N GLU A 115 20.90 94.91 -19.75
CA GLU A 115 20.96 94.67 -18.30
C GLU A 115 19.61 94.18 -17.75
N GLU A 116 18.49 94.74 -18.20
CA GLU A 116 17.14 94.25 -17.89
C GLU A 116 16.95 92.82 -18.41
N THR A 117 17.33 92.54 -19.66
CA THR A 117 17.23 91.20 -20.24
C THR A 117 18.12 90.19 -19.48
N TYR A 118 19.33 90.58 -19.09
CA TYR A 118 20.21 89.74 -18.29
C TYR A 118 19.64 89.43 -16.91
N ASN A 119 19.08 90.44 -16.24
CA ASN A 119 18.43 90.26 -14.94
C ASN A 119 17.20 89.36 -15.06
N GLN A 120 16.40 89.51 -16.12
CA GLN A 120 15.27 88.64 -16.41
C GLN A 120 15.74 87.19 -16.66
N LEU A 121 16.75 86.98 -17.50
CA LEU A 121 17.34 85.67 -17.76
C LEU A 121 17.86 85.00 -16.49
N LYS A 122 18.50 85.77 -15.61
CA LYS A 122 18.99 85.28 -14.32
C LYS A 122 17.83 84.87 -13.39
N GLN A 123 16.74 85.62 -13.43
CA GLN A 123 15.55 85.32 -12.64
C GLN A 123 14.82 84.08 -13.18
N ASP A 124 14.75 83.94 -14.50
CA ASP A 124 14.17 82.79 -15.19
C ASP A 124 15.02 81.53 -14.96
N ASP A 125 16.35 81.62 -14.98
CA ASP A 125 17.24 80.50 -14.64
C ASP A 125 17.03 80.02 -13.19
N LEU A 126 16.89 80.96 -12.25
CA LEU A 126 16.59 80.63 -10.86
C LEU A 126 15.21 79.96 -10.72
N ALA A 127 14.21 80.43 -11.48
CA ALA A 127 12.88 79.84 -11.51
C ALA A 127 12.91 78.42 -12.11
N HIS A 128 13.64 78.22 -13.20
CA HIS A 128 13.83 76.91 -13.82
C HIS A 128 14.56 75.95 -12.89
N GLN A 129 15.61 76.39 -12.19
CA GLN A 129 16.31 75.56 -11.20
C GLN A 129 15.37 75.11 -10.07
N LYS A 130 14.50 75.99 -9.57
CA LYS A 130 13.48 75.62 -8.58
C LYS A 130 12.48 74.62 -9.15
N ALA A 131 11.95 74.86 -10.35
CA ALA A 131 11.03 73.94 -11.00
C ALA A 131 11.65 72.55 -11.22
N ILE A 132 12.93 72.49 -11.63
CA ILE A 132 13.66 71.22 -11.78
C ILE A 132 13.81 70.51 -10.43
N GLN A 133 14.10 71.24 -9.35
CA GLN A 133 14.19 70.65 -8.00
C GLN A 133 12.83 70.12 -7.52
N GLU A 134 11.75 70.84 -7.76
CA GLU A 134 10.39 70.41 -7.43
C GLU A 134 10.00 69.15 -8.20
N VAL A 135 10.25 69.11 -9.51
CA VAL A 135 10.02 67.92 -10.34
C VAL A 135 10.88 66.73 -9.87
N ALA A 136 12.15 66.96 -9.53
CA ALA A 136 13.01 65.91 -8.99
C ALA A 136 12.50 65.37 -7.65
N LEU A 137 11.91 66.22 -6.80
CA LEU A 137 11.28 65.83 -5.55
C LEU A 137 10.01 65.01 -5.80
N GLU A 138 9.17 65.43 -6.74
CA GLU A 138 7.99 64.69 -7.17
C GLU A 138 8.35 63.32 -7.72
N ILE A 139 9.37 63.22 -8.59
CA ILE A 139 9.84 61.93 -9.13
C ILE A 139 10.29 61.00 -7.99
N LYS A 140 11.00 61.51 -6.98
CA LYS A 140 11.38 60.71 -5.81
C LYS A 140 10.16 60.23 -5.03
N ASN A 141 9.18 61.10 -4.80
CA ASN A 141 7.94 60.73 -4.11
C ASN A 141 7.13 59.69 -4.90
N PHE A 142 7.01 59.85 -6.21
CA PHE A 142 6.36 58.88 -7.09
C PHE A 142 7.08 57.54 -7.08
N THR A 143 8.42 57.54 -7.09
CA THR A 143 9.23 56.31 -7.03
C THR A 143 8.97 55.57 -5.72
N ARG A 144 8.98 56.29 -4.59
CA ARG A 144 8.67 55.72 -3.27
C ARG A 144 7.24 55.18 -3.17
N LEU A 145 6.26 55.89 -3.73
CA LEU A 145 4.87 55.42 -3.79
C LEU A 145 4.76 54.15 -4.66
N ARG A 146 5.45 54.12 -5.80
CA ARG A 146 5.49 52.95 -6.68
C ARG A 146 6.07 51.73 -5.99
N GLU A 147 7.16 51.89 -5.25
CA GLU A 147 7.78 50.81 -4.47
C GLU A 147 6.83 50.30 -3.37
N ALA A 148 6.16 51.20 -2.64
CA ALA A 148 5.19 50.83 -1.62
C ALA A 148 3.97 50.08 -2.21
N GLU A 149 3.48 50.49 -3.38
CA GLU A 149 2.40 49.76 -4.08
C GLU A 149 2.87 48.41 -4.63
N LEU A 150 4.10 48.30 -5.12
CA LEU A 150 4.71 47.03 -5.52
C LEU A 150 4.81 46.05 -4.33
N GLU A 151 5.17 46.54 -3.15
CA GLU A 151 5.25 45.74 -1.94
C GLU A 151 3.86 45.21 -1.52
N LYS A 152 2.82 46.06 -1.61
CA LYS A 152 1.42 45.63 -1.42
C LYS A 152 0.97 44.60 -2.45
N ILE A 153 1.33 44.78 -3.72
CA ILE A 153 1.01 43.81 -4.79
C ILE A 153 1.66 42.45 -4.48
N ASN A 154 2.94 42.44 -4.10
CA ASN A 154 3.63 41.20 -3.72
C ASN A 154 2.98 40.53 -2.50
N GLU A 155 2.51 41.32 -1.53
CA GLU A 155 1.78 40.80 -0.37
C GLU A 155 0.44 40.17 -0.78
N VAL A 156 -0.30 40.82 -1.68
CA VAL A 156 -1.53 40.26 -2.27
C VAL A 156 -1.23 38.99 -3.07
N ASP A 157 -0.17 38.95 -3.87
CA ASP A 157 0.23 37.75 -4.62
C ASP A 157 0.58 36.59 -3.67
N ASN A 158 1.29 36.85 -2.57
CA ASN A 158 1.56 35.85 -1.54
C ASN A 158 0.27 35.35 -0.86
N GLN A 159 -0.70 36.24 -0.61
CA GLN A 159 -2.01 35.87 -0.09
C GLN A 159 -2.78 35.01 -1.10
N ILE A 160 -2.76 35.37 -2.39
CA ILE A 160 -3.38 34.58 -3.46
C ILE A 160 -2.75 33.19 -3.55
N PHE A 161 -1.42 33.09 -3.48
CA PHE A 161 -0.73 31.81 -3.46
C PHE A 161 -1.17 30.95 -2.27
N SER A 162 -1.15 31.51 -1.06
CA SER A 162 -1.57 30.84 0.18
C SER A 162 -3.03 30.37 0.11
N LEU A 163 -3.93 31.22 -0.42
CA LEU A 163 -5.35 30.87 -0.60
C LEU A 163 -5.55 29.81 -1.69
N THR A 164 -4.71 29.80 -2.73
CA THR A 164 -4.77 28.78 -3.78
C THR A 164 -4.33 27.42 -3.26
N GLU A 165 -3.28 27.38 -2.43
CA GLU A 165 -2.84 26.17 -1.75
C GLU A 165 -3.91 25.66 -0.77
N ALA A 166 -4.47 26.54 0.06
CA ALA A 166 -5.58 26.20 0.96
C ALA A 166 -6.82 25.70 0.20
N LYS A 167 -7.17 26.31 -0.93
CA LYS A 167 -8.25 25.84 -1.81
C LYS A 167 -7.96 24.44 -2.36
N SER A 168 -6.74 24.16 -2.78
CA SER A 168 -6.35 22.84 -3.27
C SER A 168 -6.46 21.78 -2.16
N GLN A 169 -6.04 22.11 -0.94
CA GLN A 169 -6.15 21.22 0.22
C GLN A 169 -7.63 20.94 0.56
N LEU A 170 -8.47 21.98 0.60
CA LEU A 170 -9.91 21.83 0.84
C LEU A 170 -10.60 21.03 -0.27
N GLN A 171 -10.18 21.19 -1.53
CA GLN A 171 -10.71 20.38 -2.64
C GLN A 171 -10.35 18.89 -2.47
N GLN A 172 -9.13 18.59 -2.04
CA GLN A 172 -8.73 17.21 -1.74
C GLN A 172 -9.54 16.64 -0.57
N GLU A 173 -9.69 17.42 0.51
CA GLU A 173 -10.45 17.00 1.69
C GLU A 173 -11.95 16.78 1.36
N CYS A 174 -12.55 17.61 0.50
CA CYS A 174 -13.89 17.38 -0.02
C CYS A 174 -13.97 16.10 -0.86
N GLN A 175 -12.98 15.81 -1.68
CA GLN A 175 -12.92 14.60 -2.49
C GLN A 175 -12.84 13.34 -1.61
N ASP A 176 -11.99 13.39 -0.58
CA ASP A 176 -11.81 12.31 0.39
C ASP A 176 -13.11 12.07 1.17
N LEU A 177 -13.79 13.14 1.62
CA LEU A 177 -15.09 13.06 2.30
C LEU A 177 -16.19 12.51 1.38
N GLU A 178 -16.22 12.86 0.09
CA GLU A 178 -17.16 12.28 -0.87
C GLU A 178 -16.94 10.78 -1.06
N ASP A 179 -15.69 10.33 -1.10
CA ASP A 179 -15.36 8.91 -1.22
C ASP A 179 -15.69 8.16 0.08
N GLU A 180 -15.46 8.77 1.25
CA GLU A 180 -15.88 8.23 2.55
C GLU A 180 -17.41 8.15 2.65
N LEU A 181 -18.15 9.14 2.11
CA LEU A 181 -19.61 9.10 2.01
C LEU A 181 -20.08 7.93 1.14
N LYS A 182 -19.48 7.72 -0.04
CA LYS A 182 -19.81 6.57 -0.92
C LYS A 182 -19.54 5.23 -0.23
N GLN A 183 -18.43 5.12 0.51
CA GLN A 183 -18.15 3.92 1.30
C GLN A 183 -19.20 3.72 2.39
N ASN A 184 -19.59 4.78 3.10
CA ASN A 184 -20.66 4.72 4.10
C ASN A 184 -22.01 4.31 3.50
N GLU A 185 -22.36 4.80 2.30
CA GLU A 185 -23.55 4.35 1.59
C GLU A 185 -23.49 2.87 1.21
N ALA A 186 -22.33 2.36 0.80
CA ALA A 186 -22.13 0.95 0.53
C ALA A 186 -22.27 0.10 1.80
N VAL A 187 -21.66 0.52 2.91
CA VAL A 187 -21.82 -0.12 4.23
C VAL A 187 -23.29 -0.12 4.66
N LYS A 188 -24.01 1.00 4.48
CA LYS A 188 -25.43 1.09 4.79
C LYS A 188 -26.27 0.09 3.98
N LYS A 189 -25.98 -0.11 2.69
CA LYS A 189 -26.64 -1.14 1.88
C LYS A 189 -26.37 -2.55 2.43
N ILE A 190 -25.14 -2.83 2.85
CA ILE A 190 -24.79 -4.11 3.48
C ILE A 190 -25.58 -4.29 4.79
N ILE A 191 -25.62 -3.28 5.66
CA ILE A 191 -26.39 -3.33 6.92
C ILE A 191 -27.87 -3.63 6.66
N ILE A 192 -28.49 -2.97 5.67
CA ILE A 192 -29.89 -3.23 5.30
C ILE A 192 -30.06 -4.68 4.80
N SER A 193 -29.14 -5.17 3.97
CA SER A 193 -29.15 -6.57 3.50
C SER A 193 -29.04 -7.56 4.66
N THR A 194 -28.10 -7.34 5.57
CA THR A 194 -27.89 -8.20 6.75
C THR A 194 -29.07 -8.13 7.71
N GLN A 195 -29.70 -6.97 7.91
CA GLN A 195 -30.94 -6.86 8.68
C GLN A 195 -32.07 -7.67 8.05
N THR A 196 -32.23 -7.59 6.73
CA THR A 196 -33.24 -8.38 6.01
C THR A 196 -32.99 -9.89 6.14
N GLU A 197 -31.72 -10.31 6.04
CA GLU A 197 -31.33 -11.71 6.29
C GLU A 197 -31.60 -12.13 7.73
N LEU A 198 -31.33 -11.27 8.71
CA LEU A 198 -31.60 -11.53 10.12
C LEU A 198 -33.10 -11.72 10.37
N GLU A 199 -33.94 -10.84 9.82
CA GLU A 199 -35.41 -10.95 9.92
C GLU A 199 -35.91 -12.26 9.28
N ASN A 200 -35.34 -12.67 8.15
CA ASN A 200 -35.67 -13.95 7.52
C ASN A 200 -35.26 -15.14 8.40
N VAL A 201 -34.06 -15.13 8.98
CA VAL A 201 -33.59 -16.17 9.90
C VAL A 201 -34.44 -16.22 11.16
N GLU A 202 -34.87 -15.09 11.70
CA GLU A 202 -35.77 -15.06 12.86
C GLU A 202 -37.14 -15.66 12.52
N LYS A 203 -37.65 -15.38 11.32
CA LYS A 203 -38.90 -15.96 10.83
C LYS A 203 -38.78 -17.48 10.63
N GLU A 204 -37.70 -17.94 9.99
CA GLU A 204 -37.40 -19.37 9.85
C GLU A 204 -37.25 -20.05 11.21
N ARG A 205 -36.55 -19.42 12.16
CA ARG A 205 -36.42 -19.93 13.53
C ARG A 205 -37.78 -20.05 14.20
N TYR A 206 -38.66 -19.06 14.02
CA TYR A 206 -40.02 -19.09 14.55
C TYR A 206 -40.84 -20.23 13.92
N ASP A 207 -40.75 -20.43 12.60
CA ASP A 207 -41.45 -21.50 11.90
C ASP A 207 -40.96 -22.88 12.32
N VAL A 208 -39.64 -23.07 12.48
CA VAL A 208 -39.04 -24.29 13.05
C VAL A 208 -39.52 -24.52 14.48
N PHE A 209 -39.52 -23.48 15.32
CA PHE A 209 -40.02 -23.59 16.70
C PHE A 209 -41.50 -24.00 16.75
N LYS A 210 -42.33 -23.43 15.86
CA LYS A 210 -43.74 -23.81 15.72
C LYS A 210 -43.89 -25.27 15.28
N ALA A 211 -43.09 -25.72 14.32
CA ALA A 211 -43.06 -27.11 13.87
C ALA A 211 -42.64 -28.07 14.99
N ILE A 212 -41.63 -27.71 15.79
CA ILE A 212 -41.20 -28.47 16.97
C ILE A 212 -42.32 -28.55 18.00
N LEU A 213 -43.02 -27.45 18.30
CA LEU A 213 -44.16 -27.45 19.21
C LEU A 213 -45.28 -28.37 18.73
N SER A 214 -45.64 -28.30 17.44
CA SER A 214 -46.63 -29.20 16.85
C SER A 214 -46.19 -30.66 16.93
N SER A 215 -44.94 -30.96 16.59
CA SER A 215 -44.38 -32.31 16.69
C SER A 215 -44.36 -32.84 18.14
N ALA A 216 -43.96 -32.01 19.10
CA ALA A 216 -43.97 -32.37 20.52
C ALA A 216 -45.40 -32.62 21.04
N GLN A 217 -46.38 -31.88 20.52
CA GLN A 217 -47.79 -32.10 20.85
C GLN A 217 -48.29 -33.43 20.27
N THR A 218 -47.99 -33.73 19.01
CA THR A 218 -48.31 -35.03 18.38
C THR A 218 -47.65 -36.18 19.14
N PHE A 219 -46.36 -36.06 19.46
CA PHE A 219 -45.63 -37.07 20.24
C PHE A 219 -46.25 -37.28 21.63
N ARG A 220 -46.70 -36.21 22.30
CA ARG A 220 -47.40 -36.31 23.59
C ARG A 220 -48.75 -37.02 23.45
N GLU A 221 -49.48 -36.79 22.37
CA GLU A 221 -50.74 -37.48 22.06
C GLU A 221 -50.52 -38.96 21.76
N GLU A 222 -49.50 -39.29 20.96
CA GLU A 222 -49.07 -40.67 20.69
C GLU A 222 -48.64 -41.39 21.98
N THR A 223 -47.84 -40.72 22.82
CA THR A 223 -47.40 -41.28 24.11
C THR A 223 -48.59 -41.56 25.03
N LYS A 224 -49.61 -40.67 25.05
CA LYS A 224 -50.87 -40.93 25.78
C LYS A 224 -51.64 -42.10 25.17
N GLY A 225 -51.65 -42.22 23.84
CA GLY A 225 -52.25 -43.36 23.14
C GLY A 225 -51.60 -44.69 23.56
N LEU A 226 -50.27 -44.74 23.52
CA LEU A 226 -49.48 -45.90 23.93
C LEU A 226 -49.63 -46.22 25.43
N ASP A 227 -49.71 -45.21 26.31
CA ASP A 227 -49.95 -45.41 27.75
C ASP A 227 -51.35 -46.02 28.00
N ASN A 228 -52.36 -45.58 27.25
CA ASN A 228 -53.70 -46.16 27.33
C ASN A 228 -53.73 -47.61 26.78
N GLU A 229 -53.02 -47.88 25.69
CA GLU A 229 -52.89 -49.23 25.12
C GLU A 229 -52.14 -50.15 26.08
N ALA A 230 -51.05 -49.69 26.69
CA ALA A 230 -50.30 -50.42 27.71
C ALA A 230 -51.20 -50.78 28.92
N LYS A 231 -52.01 -49.83 29.40
CA LYS A 231 -52.99 -50.11 30.48
C LYS A 231 -54.04 -51.13 30.07
N ALA A 232 -54.57 -51.04 28.84
CA ALA A 232 -55.53 -52.01 28.34
C ALA A 232 -54.91 -53.43 28.24
N VAL A 233 -53.66 -53.53 27.77
CA VAL A 233 -52.90 -54.78 27.72
C VAL A 233 -52.58 -55.31 29.12
N GLU A 234 -52.28 -54.44 30.10
CA GLU A 234 -52.10 -54.84 31.50
C GLU A 234 -53.40 -55.39 32.11
N GLU A 235 -54.53 -54.74 31.87
CA GLU A 235 -55.85 -55.21 32.31
C GLU A 235 -56.22 -56.55 31.66
N GLU A 236 -55.97 -56.71 30.37
CA GLU A 236 -56.20 -57.97 29.66
C GLU A 236 -55.26 -59.08 30.18
N ASN A 237 -53.98 -58.79 30.39
CA ASN A 237 -53.04 -59.71 31.00
C ASN A 237 -53.47 -60.12 32.42
N LYS A 238 -53.96 -59.17 33.22
CA LYS A 238 -54.50 -59.46 34.55
C LYS A 238 -55.70 -60.40 34.46
N ARG A 239 -56.65 -60.11 33.56
CA ARG A 239 -57.82 -60.98 33.31
C ARG A 239 -57.41 -62.38 32.84
N LEU A 240 -56.40 -62.49 31.97
CA LEU A 240 -55.88 -63.77 31.50
C LEU A 240 -55.18 -64.54 32.63
N ARG A 241 -54.41 -63.86 33.50
CA ARG A 241 -53.80 -64.47 34.69
C ARG A 241 -54.84 -64.98 35.68
N ASP A 242 -55.90 -64.20 35.92
CA ASP A 242 -57.01 -64.62 36.78
C ASP A 242 -57.67 -65.87 36.19
N LYS A 243 -57.91 -65.90 34.87
CA LYS A 243 -58.47 -67.07 34.17
C LYS A 243 -57.54 -68.28 34.19
N ILE A 244 -56.23 -68.10 34.07
CA ILE A 244 -55.24 -69.17 34.24
C ILE A 244 -55.29 -69.71 35.67
N THR A 245 -55.41 -68.83 36.66
CA THR A 245 -55.50 -69.22 38.07
C THR A 245 -56.76 -70.05 38.34
N ASP A 246 -57.91 -69.60 37.84
CA ASP A 246 -59.19 -70.31 37.94
C ASP A 246 -59.13 -71.69 37.25
N LEU A 247 -58.58 -71.74 36.03
CA LEU A 247 -58.39 -73.00 35.31
C LEU A 247 -57.42 -73.94 36.01
N THR A 248 -56.37 -73.41 36.65
CA THR A 248 -55.42 -74.21 37.44
C THR A 248 -56.09 -74.78 38.69
N GLN A 249 -56.93 -73.99 39.37
CA GLN A 249 -57.72 -74.48 40.51
C GLN A 249 -58.74 -75.55 40.08
N ALA A 250 -59.42 -75.34 38.95
CA ALA A 250 -60.35 -76.32 38.38
C ALA A 250 -59.63 -77.61 37.98
N PHE A 251 -58.45 -77.50 37.37
CA PHE A 251 -57.60 -78.63 37.00
C PHE A 251 -57.13 -79.43 38.22
N GLU A 252 -56.65 -78.77 39.28
CA GLU A 252 -56.25 -79.45 40.51
C GLU A 252 -57.45 -80.10 41.24
N LYS A 253 -58.65 -79.51 41.15
CA LYS A 253 -59.90 -80.12 41.63
C LYS A 253 -60.25 -81.38 40.84
N GLU A 254 -60.16 -81.34 39.52
CA GLU A 254 -60.37 -82.51 38.65
C GLU A 254 -59.31 -83.60 38.86
N LYS A 255 -58.05 -83.21 39.06
CA LYS A 255 -56.96 -84.13 39.40
C LYS A 255 -57.22 -84.84 40.73
N LYS A 256 -57.70 -84.13 41.76
CA LYS A 256 -58.15 -84.73 43.02
C LYS A 256 -59.33 -85.69 42.81
N ASN A 257 -60.35 -85.28 42.06
CA ASN A 257 -61.48 -86.15 41.68
C ASN A 257 -61.01 -87.43 40.96
N LYS A 258 -60.06 -87.30 40.03
CA LYS A 258 -59.48 -88.44 39.31
C LYS A 258 -58.72 -89.38 40.25
N HIS A 259 -57.95 -88.85 41.21
CA HIS A 259 -57.29 -89.66 42.23
C HIS A 259 -58.31 -90.40 43.12
N ASP A 260 -59.38 -89.73 43.54
CA ASP A 260 -60.44 -90.35 44.34
C ASP A 260 -61.20 -91.43 43.56
N LEU A 261 -61.51 -91.20 42.29
CA LEU A 261 -62.10 -92.20 41.39
C LEU A 261 -61.16 -93.38 41.15
N THR A 262 -59.86 -93.13 40.98
CA THR A 262 -58.85 -94.19 40.83
C THR A 262 -58.75 -95.03 42.11
N ARG A 263 -58.80 -94.39 43.28
CA ARG A 263 -58.82 -95.07 44.58
C ARG A 263 -60.08 -95.93 44.75
N LYS A 264 -61.26 -95.40 44.40
CA LYS A 264 -62.54 -96.15 44.39
C LYS A 264 -62.50 -97.33 43.42
N LYS A 265 -61.93 -97.16 42.22
CA LYS A 265 -61.74 -98.23 41.24
C LYS A 265 -60.83 -99.34 41.79
N LEU A 266 -59.75 -98.99 42.48
CA LEU A 266 -58.85 -99.95 43.13
C LEU A 266 -59.56 -100.72 44.27
N GLN A 267 -60.37 -100.03 45.07
CA GLN A 267 -61.20 -100.66 46.10
C GLN A 267 -62.24 -101.62 45.50
N GLN A 268 -62.89 -101.25 44.39
CA GLN A 268 -63.83 -102.12 43.67
C GLN A 268 -63.12 -103.30 43.01
N MET A 269 -61.93 -103.12 42.44
CA MET A 269 -61.13 -104.23 41.90
C MET A 269 -60.74 -105.24 42.99
N SER A 270 -60.32 -104.76 44.17
CA SER A 270 -60.07 -105.60 45.35
C SER A 270 -61.32 -106.38 45.76
N ALA A 271 -62.49 -105.74 45.77
CA ALA A 271 -63.77 -106.41 46.05
C ALA A 271 -64.14 -107.47 44.99
N ILE A 272 -63.90 -107.20 43.70
CA ILE A 272 -64.11 -108.16 42.61
C ILE A 272 -63.15 -109.36 42.73
N GLN A 273 -61.89 -109.13 43.12
CA GLN A 273 -60.94 -110.22 43.37
C GLN A 273 -61.39 -111.12 44.53
N LYS A 274 -61.92 -110.53 45.61
CA LYS A 274 -62.52 -111.28 46.72
C LYS A 274 -63.74 -112.10 46.27
N LEU A 275 -64.61 -111.53 45.42
CA LEU A 275 -65.77 -112.23 44.87
C LEU A 275 -65.38 -113.34 43.87
N LYS A 276 -64.30 -113.18 43.10
CA LYS A 276 -63.72 -114.27 42.29
C LYS A 276 -63.18 -115.42 43.15
N GLY A 277 -62.60 -115.11 44.31
CA GLY A 277 -62.19 -116.13 45.29
C GLY A 277 -63.36 -116.93 45.86
N ILE A 278 -64.51 -116.28 46.09
CA ILE A 278 -65.75 -116.96 46.54
C ILE A 278 -66.31 -117.90 45.46
N LYS A 279 -66.24 -117.50 44.18
CA LYS A 279 -66.68 -118.34 43.07
C LYS A 279 -65.85 -119.62 42.86
N ILE A 280 -64.54 -119.56 43.16
CA ILE A 280 -63.65 -120.74 43.14
C ILE A 280 -63.98 -121.69 44.30
N LEU A 281 -64.31 -121.15 45.48
CA LEU A 281 -64.76 -121.95 46.63
C LEU A 281 -66.13 -122.62 46.40
N GLU A 282 -67.04 -121.99 45.66
CA GLU A 282 -68.34 -122.59 45.27
C GLU A 282 -68.19 -123.73 44.23
N GLU A 283 -67.22 -123.62 43.30
CA GLU A 283 -66.89 -124.70 42.35
C GLU A 283 -66.18 -125.89 43.02
N GLU A 284 -65.33 -125.65 44.02
CA GLU A 284 -64.73 -126.70 44.86
C GLU A 284 -65.78 -127.41 45.72
N GLN A 285 -66.73 -126.69 46.32
CA GLN A 285 -67.80 -127.27 47.12
C GLN A 285 -68.74 -128.18 46.29
N LYS A 286 -68.98 -127.83 45.02
CA LYS A 286 -69.76 -128.64 44.08
C LYS A 286 -69.02 -129.93 43.65
N ASN A 287 -67.70 -129.86 43.50
CA ASN A 287 -66.84 -131.01 43.22
C ASN A 287 -66.69 -131.97 44.41
N TYR A 288 -66.69 -131.47 45.65
CA TYR A 288 -66.71 -132.33 46.85
C TYR A 288 -68.04 -133.08 47.00
N SER A 289 -69.18 -132.42 46.72
CA SER A 289 -70.51 -133.05 46.79
C SER A 289 -70.67 -134.24 45.82
N LEU A 290 -70.21 -134.08 44.57
CA LEU A 290 -70.21 -135.15 43.57
C LEU A 290 -69.27 -136.32 43.95
N ARG A 291 -68.08 -136.03 44.50
CA ARG A 291 -67.15 -137.07 44.97
C ARG A 291 -67.68 -137.88 46.16
N TYR A 292 -68.36 -137.26 47.12
CA TYR A 292 -68.93 -137.98 48.26
C TYR A 292 -70.15 -138.84 47.88
N GLN A 293 -70.89 -138.44 46.84
CA GLN A 293 -72.03 -139.21 46.32
C GLN A 293 -71.59 -140.47 45.53
N ASP A 294 -70.48 -140.39 44.78
CA ASP A 294 -69.87 -141.54 44.10
C ASP A 294 -69.17 -142.50 45.08
N ILE A 295 -68.53 -141.97 46.13
CA ILE A 295 -67.92 -142.76 47.21
C ILE A 295 -68.99 -143.55 48.00
N ALA A 296 -70.15 -142.96 48.27
CA ALA A 296 -71.24 -143.64 48.99
C ALA A 296 -71.86 -144.81 48.20
N LYS A 297 -71.96 -144.71 46.88
CA LYS A 297 -72.43 -145.81 46.01
C LYS A 297 -71.39 -146.91 45.85
N ASN A 298 -70.10 -146.57 45.87
CA ASN A 298 -69.00 -147.53 45.81
C ASN A 298 -68.84 -148.32 47.13
N TYR A 299 -69.04 -147.68 48.29
CA TYR A 299 -69.04 -148.38 49.59
C TYR A 299 -70.21 -149.34 49.77
N GLN A 300 -71.40 -149.02 49.26
CA GLN A 300 -72.56 -149.92 49.33
C GLN A 300 -72.36 -151.17 48.47
N SER A 301 -71.74 -151.05 47.28
CA SER A 301 -71.39 -152.19 46.43
C SER A 301 -70.24 -153.04 46.98
N ASN A 302 -69.28 -152.42 47.68
CA ASN A 302 -68.17 -153.13 48.33
C ASN A 302 -68.59 -153.86 49.62
N ILE A 303 -69.60 -153.38 50.35
CA ILE A 303 -70.12 -154.05 51.55
C ILE A 303 -70.79 -155.39 51.23
N ASP A 304 -71.50 -155.51 50.10
CA ASP A 304 -72.17 -156.76 49.70
C ASP A 304 -71.17 -157.82 49.18
N VAL A 305 -70.07 -157.39 48.54
CA VAL A 305 -68.96 -158.27 48.14
C VAL A 305 -68.11 -158.68 49.35
N MET A 306 -67.79 -157.75 50.25
CA MET A 306 -67.07 -158.03 51.49
C MET A 306 -67.83 -158.97 52.44
N LYS A 307 -69.16 -159.02 52.40
CA LYS A 307 -69.96 -159.96 53.20
C LYS A 307 -69.82 -161.41 52.74
N GLN A 308 -69.65 -161.64 51.44
CA GLN A 308 -69.35 -162.97 50.87
C GLN A 308 -67.88 -163.35 51.07
N ASP A 309 -66.95 -162.39 50.96
CA ASP A 309 -65.52 -162.63 51.18
C ASP A 309 -65.14 -162.82 52.67
N LEU A 310 -65.89 -162.23 53.61
CA LEU A 310 -65.70 -162.38 55.06
C LEU A 310 -66.08 -163.79 55.54
N GLN A 311 -67.11 -164.42 54.96
CA GLN A 311 -67.45 -165.83 55.23
C GLN A 311 -66.39 -166.79 54.68
N HIS A 312 -65.75 -166.45 53.54
CA HIS A 312 -64.68 -167.25 52.96
C HIS A 312 -63.31 -167.03 53.65
N SER A 313 -63.10 -165.82 54.18
CA SER A 313 -61.88 -165.41 54.89
C SER A 313 -61.82 -165.86 56.34
N LEU A 314 -62.95 -166.00 57.05
CA LEU A 314 -62.99 -166.55 58.43
C LEU A 314 -62.47 -168.00 58.48
N LEU A 315 -62.76 -168.82 57.47
CA LEU A 315 -62.23 -170.18 57.30
C LEU A 315 -60.75 -170.22 56.85
N SER A 316 -60.21 -169.09 56.38
CA SER A 316 -58.80 -168.94 55.96
C SER A 316 -57.92 -168.33 57.06
N TYR A 317 -58.50 -167.47 57.92
CA TYR A 317 -57.82 -166.80 59.04
C TYR A 317 -57.44 -167.75 60.18
N GLU A 318 -58.22 -168.81 60.43
CA GLU A 318 -57.81 -169.88 61.36
C GLU A 318 -56.52 -170.59 60.91
N LYS A 319 -56.25 -170.67 59.59
CA LYS A 319 -55.02 -171.26 59.02
C LYS A 319 -53.86 -170.26 58.82
N LEU A 320 -54.09 -168.98 59.11
CA LEU A 320 -53.10 -167.90 58.97
C LEU A 320 -52.50 -167.50 60.33
N ILE A 321 -53.28 -167.62 61.42
CA ILE A 321 -52.79 -167.41 62.79
C ILE A 321 -51.65 -168.40 63.14
N ASP A 322 -51.75 -169.66 62.71
CA ASP A 322 -50.69 -170.68 62.88
C ASP A 322 -49.40 -170.39 62.07
N ARG A 323 -49.50 -169.62 60.97
CA ARG A 323 -48.35 -169.27 60.11
C ARG A 323 -47.64 -167.98 60.53
N LEU A 324 -48.35 -167.03 61.13
CA LEU A 324 -47.77 -165.75 61.55
C LEU A 324 -46.94 -165.83 62.84
N GLN A 325 -47.20 -166.83 63.70
CA GLN A 325 -46.32 -167.12 64.84
C GLN A 325 -44.93 -167.64 64.41
N GLN A 326 -44.83 -168.27 63.23
CA GLN A 326 -43.57 -168.74 62.66
C GLN A 326 -42.75 -167.60 62.02
N HIS A 327 -43.39 -166.66 61.33
CA HIS A 327 -42.71 -165.52 60.65
C HIS A 327 -42.14 -164.45 61.60
N HIS A 328 -42.68 -164.31 62.80
CA HIS A 328 -42.12 -163.38 63.80
C HIS A 328 -40.69 -163.77 64.24
N LYS A 329 -40.35 -165.06 64.14
CA LYS A 329 -39.02 -165.60 64.46
C LYS A 329 -37.96 -165.23 63.39
N ASP A 330 -38.38 -165.00 62.15
CA ASP A 330 -37.47 -164.71 61.02
C ASP A 330 -37.12 -163.22 60.90
N ILE A 331 -38.02 -162.31 61.27
CA ILE A 331 -37.83 -160.85 61.22
C ILE A 331 -36.72 -160.35 62.18
N GLN A 332 -36.42 -161.11 63.24
CA GLN A 332 -35.30 -160.81 64.14
C GLN A 332 -33.93 -160.94 63.47
N THR A 333 -33.83 -161.66 62.34
CA THR A 333 -32.56 -161.95 61.66
C THR A 333 -32.15 -160.86 60.66
N SER A 334 -33.09 -160.15 60.03
CA SER A 334 -32.78 -159.16 58.97
C SER A 334 -32.43 -157.75 59.46
N ILE A 335 -32.64 -157.45 60.75
CA ILE A 335 -32.24 -156.15 61.36
C ILE A 335 -30.71 -155.94 61.30
N VAL A 336 -29.91 -157.01 61.15
CA VAL A 336 -28.45 -156.96 61.01
C VAL A 336 -27.99 -156.42 59.64
N GLU A 337 -28.81 -156.49 58.58
CA GLU A 337 -28.40 -156.09 57.22
C GLU A 337 -28.47 -154.58 56.93
N ILE A 338 -29.28 -153.83 57.68
CA ILE A 338 -29.53 -152.39 57.47
C ILE A 338 -28.32 -151.49 57.81
N GLN A 339 -27.33 -151.96 58.57
CA GLN A 339 -26.19 -151.13 58.97
C GLN A 339 -25.13 -150.90 57.87
N SER A 340 -25.15 -151.61 56.74
CA SER A 340 -24.12 -151.47 55.68
C SER A 340 -24.38 -150.37 54.65
N GLN A 341 -25.62 -149.90 54.49
CA GLN A 341 -25.99 -148.99 53.38
C GLN A 341 -25.73 -147.49 53.66
N ILE A 342 -25.50 -147.08 54.90
CA ILE A 342 -25.33 -145.67 55.30
C ILE A 342 -24.02 -145.03 54.76
N LYS A 343 -23.00 -145.82 54.43
CA LYS A 343 -21.65 -145.32 54.07
C LYS A 343 -21.53 -144.69 52.66
N ASN A 344 -22.55 -144.78 51.81
CA ASN A 344 -22.43 -144.45 50.38
C ASN A 344 -22.84 -143.01 50.00
N THR A 345 -23.41 -142.24 50.94
CA THR A 345 -24.06 -140.95 50.63
C THR A 345 -23.15 -139.72 50.77
N GLU A 346 -21.97 -139.83 51.38
CA GLU A 346 -21.10 -138.67 51.69
C GLU A 346 -20.30 -138.11 50.49
N ASN A 347 -20.11 -138.86 49.40
CA ASN A 347 -19.22 -138.45 48.29
C ASN A 347 -19.80 -137.47 47.26
N ARG A 348 -21.11 -137.15 47.28
CA ARG A 348 -21.74 -136.34 46.21
C ARG A 348 -21.67 -134.82 46.39
N VAL A 349 -21.22 -134.32 47.53
CA VAL A 349 -21.29 -132.87 47.88
C VAL A 349 -20.11 -132.05 47.35
N ALA A 350 -18.95 -132.64 47.06
CA ALA A 350 -17.71 -131.91 46.72
C ALA A 350 -17.62 -131.30 45.30
N ILE A 351 -18.58 -131.56 44.40
CA ILE A 351 -18.48 -131.18 42.97
C ILE A 351 -19.06 -129.78 42.66
N GLN A 352 -19.80 -129.16 43.60
CA GLN A 352 -20.53 -127.91 43.31
C GLN A 352 -19.74 -126.60 43.57
N ASP A 353 -18.58 -126.63 44.23
CA ASP A 353 -17.80 -125.42 44.57
C ASP A 353 -16.93 -124.89 43.41
N GLU A 354 -16.67 -125.68 42.37
CA GLU A 354 -15.73 -125.36 41.28
C GLU A 354 -16.30 -124.38 40.23
N ILE A 355 -17.63 -124.16 40.20
CA ILE A 355 -18.32 -123.34 39.18
C ILE A 355 -18.26 -121.82 39.51
N ILE A 356 -17.94 -121.45 40.76
CA ILE A 356 -18.03 -120.05 41.23
C ILE A 356 -16.81 -119.19 40.81
N ASP A 357 -15.64 -119.78 40.58
CA ASP A 357 -14.39 -119.05 40.24
C ASP A 357 -14.33 -118.52 38.79
N GLU A 358 -15.17 -119.02 37.88
CA GLU A 358 -15.12 -118.68 36.45
C GLU A 358 -15.64 -117.27 36.13
N TYR A 359 -16.56 -116.72 36.93
CA TYR A 359 -17.20 -115.42 36.66
C TYR A 359 -16.37 -114.19 37.11
N THR A 360 -15.34 -114.36 37.95
CA THR A 360 -14.52 -113.24 38.46
C THR A 360 -13.51 -112.70 37.42
N SER A 361 -13.14 -113.50 36.42
CA SER A 361 -12.13 -113.15 35.41
C SER A 361 -12.61 -112.17 34.32
N GLN A 362 -13.92 -112.09 34.04
CA GLN A 362 -14.47 -111.24 32.96
C GLN A 362 -14.49 -109.73 33.29
N ASN A 363 -14.36 -109.34 34.56
CA ASN A 363 -14.53 -107.94 34.99
C ASN A 363 -13.24 -107.08 34.85
N ASN A 364 -12.07 -107.70 34.72
CA ASN A 364 -10.78 -106.98 34.60
C ASN A 364 -10.50 -106.42 33.19
N PHE A 365 -11.13 -106.98 32.15
CA PHE A 365 -10.90 -106.61 30.74
C PHE A 365 -11.43 -105.22 30.35
N LEU A 366 -12.42 -104.67 31.08
CA LEU A 366 -13.05 -103.38 30.73
C LEU A 366 -12.29 -102.15 31.26
N ARG A 367 -11.35 -102.31 32.21
CA ARG A 367 -10.57 -101.19 32.79
C ARG A 367 -9.40 -100.72 31.93
N GLU A 368 -8.81 -101.58 31.09
CA GLU A 368 -7.65 -101.21 30.24
C GLU A 368 -8.02 -100.30 29.05
N LYS A 369 -9.29 -100.26 28.63
CA LYS A 369 -9.73 -99.54 27.43
C LYS A 369 -9.95 -98.03 27.61
N ILE A 370 -9.95 -97.55 28.85
CA ILE A 370 -10.20 -96.14 29.20
C ILE A 370 -8.88 -95.34 29.25
N LEU A 371 -7.75 -95.99 29.54
CA LEU A 371 -6.43 -95.34 29.62
C LEU A 371 -5.82 -94.97 28.24
N SER A 372 -6.32 -95.53 27.13
CA SER A 372 -5.74 -95.28 25.80
C SER A 372 -6.31 -94.05 25.07
N PHE A 373 -7.32 -93.36 25.61
CA PHE A 373 -7.93 -92.18 24.97
C PHE A 373 -7.44 -90.84 25.55
N GLU A 374 -6.84 -90.83 26.75
CA GLU A 374 -6.32 -89.61 27.38
C GLU A 374 -4.95 -89.17 26.83
N GLU A 375 -4.25 -90.04 26.10
CA GLU A 375 -2.88 -89.80 25.60
C GLU A 375 -2.82 -89.10 24.21
N GLN A 376 -3.94 -88.99 23.49
CA GLN A 376 -4.00 -88.39 22.13
C GLN A 376 -4.35 -86.89 22.11
N LEU A 377 -4.71 -86.29 23.25
CA LEU A 377 -5.22 -84.90 23.32
C LEU A 377 -4.14 -83.83 23.64
N SER A 378 -2.89 -84.22 23.91
CA SER A 378 -1.84 -83.31 24.41
C SER A 378 -0.76 -82.90 23.39
N GLN A 379 -0.90 -83.20 22.09
CA GLN A 379 0.21 -83.09 21.11
C GLN A 379 0.04 -82.12 19.91
N SER A 380 -0.91 -81.17 19.88
CA SER A 380 -1.00 -80.24 18.72
C SER A 380 -1.48 -78.80 19.01
N ILE A 381 -0.68 -78.02 19.75
CA ILE A 381 -0.71 -76.55 19.71
C ILE A 381 0.73 -76.02 19.64
N GLU A 382 1.20 -75.53 18.47
CA GLU A 382 2.23 -74.47 18.36
C GLU A 382 2.41 -73.90 16.91
N TYR A 383 2.48 -72.56 16.79
CA TYR A 383 2.84 -71.70 15.62
C TYR A 383 1.85 -71.60 14.42
N SER A 384 1.55 -70.46 13.76
CA SER A 384 2.14 -69.12 13.71
C SER A 384 1.16 -68.05 13.17
N LYS A 385 1.44 -66.79 13.54
CA LYS A 385 1.01 -65.49 12.97
C LYS A 385 1.06 -65.42 11.44
N ASP A 386 0.14 -64.72 10.76
CA ASP A 386 0.29 -63.34 10.21
C ASP A 386 -0.70 -63.02 9.04
N ASP A 387 -0.75 -61.74 8.63
CA ASP A 387 -1.08 -61.19 7.29
C ASP A 387 -2.33 -60.30 7.10
N LYS A 388 -2.71 -59.52 8.13
CA LYS A 388 -3.66 -58.38 7.94
C LYS A 388 -3.13 -57.01 8.34
N LEU A 389 -2.01 -56.91 9.07
CA LEU A 389 -1.46 -55.64 9.54
C LEU A 389 -0.47 -55.00 8.53
N SER A 390 0.20 -55.81 7.69
CA SER A 390 1.20 -55.33 6.71
C SER A 390 0.58 -54.47 5.59
N LYS A 391 -0.64 -54.79 5.13
CA LYS A 391 -1.31 -54.07 4.03
C LYS A 391 -1.80 -52.65 4.39
N TYR A 392 -1.91 -52.33 5.69
CA TYR A 392 -2.33 -51.01 6.15
C TYR A 392 -1.14 -50.01 6.21
N ILE A 393 0.07 -50.51 6.42
CA ILE A 393 1.30 -49.69 6.54
C ILE A 393 1.80 -49.21 5.16
N ASP A 394 1.68 -50.04 4.12
CA ASP A 394 2.13 -49.68 2.75
C ASP A 394 1.27 -48.59 2.07
N THR A 395 -0.01 -48.51 2.47
CA THR A 395 -0.95 -47.50 1.94
C THR A 395 -0.71 -46.10 2.54
N LEU A 396 -0.17 -46.04 3.77
CA LEU A 396 0.21 -44.80 4.45
C LEU A 396 1.57 -44.27 3.98
N CYS A 397 2.54 -45.15 3.69
CA CYS A 397 3.85 -44.75 3.18
C CYS A 397 3.79 -44.14 1.77
N SER A 398 2.87 -44.60 0.92
CA SER A 398 2.69 -44.10 -0.46
C SER A 398 2.11 -42.68 -0.53
N LYS A 399 1.32 -42.26 0.47
CA LYS A 399 0.76 -40.89 0.54
C LYS A 399 1.75 -39.87 1.12
N LEU A 400 2.73 -40.31 1.93
CA LEU A 400 3.75 -39.43 2.50
C LEU A 400 4.82 -39.02 1.46
N LEU A 401 5.18 -39.92 0.54
CA LEU A 401 6.16 -39.67 -0.53
C LEU A 401 5.74 -38.58 -1.52
N ASN A 402 4.43 -38.40 -1.75
CA ASN A 402 3.93 -37.42 -2.71
C ASN A 402 3.95 -35.97 -2.17
N TYR A 403 4.01 -35.80 -0.84
CA TYR A 403 4.13 -34.48 -0.20
C TYR A 403 5.60 -34.05 -0.03
N SER A 404 6.55 -34.97 0.03
CA SER A 404 7.99 -34.62 0.11
C SER A 404 8.54 -34.03 -1.19
N ASP A 405 8.06 -34.49 -2.35
CA ASP A 405 8.56 -34.02 -3.65
C ASP A 405 8.07 -32.59 -3.98
N LEU A 406 6.88 -32.21 -3.52
CA LEU A 406 6.36 -30.84 -3.64
C LEU A 406 7.13 -29.84 -2.76
N PHE A 407 7.56 -30.26 -1.57
CA PHE A 407 8.34 -29.43 -0.65
C PHE A 407 9.77 -29.20 -1.16
N LEU A 408 10.39 -30.21 -1.79
CA LEU A 408 11.72 -30.11 -2.39
C LEU A 408 11.74 -29.16 -3.61
N LEU A 409 10.68 -29.19 -4.43
CA LEU A 409 10.56 -28.32 -5.61
C LEU A 409 10.38 -26.83 -5.24
N GLN A 410 9.68 -26.54 -4.12
CA GLN A 410 9.55 -25.19 -3.58
C GLN A 410 10.85 -24.67 -2.95
N ALA A 411 11.57 -25.51 -2.21
CA ALA A 411 12.88 -25.15 -1.66
C ALA A 411 13.92 -24.86 -2.76
N TYR A 412 13.89 -25.60 -3.87
CA TYR A 412 14.77 -25.36 -5.03
C TYR A 412 14.47 -24.01 -5.72
N LYS A 413 13.19 -23.63 -5.88
CA LYS A 413 12.80 -22.33 -6.45
C LYS A 413 13.21 -21.15 -5.57
N ILE A 414 13.12 -21.28 -4.24
CA ILE A 414 13.56 -20.25 -3.29
C ILE A 414 15.09 -20.09 -3.33
N ASN A 415 15.84 -21.18 -3.46
CA ASN A 415 17.31 -21.15 -3.53
C ASN A 415 17.83 -20.49 -4.84
N ILE A 416 17.14 -20.72 -5.98
CA ILE A 416 17.44 -20.02 -7.23
C ILE A 416 17.14 -18.52 -7.12
N ALA A 417 16.03 -18.13 -6.50
CA ALA A 417 15.70 -16.72 -6.27
C ALA A 417 16.73 -16.02 -5.36
N TYR A 418 17.23 -16.73 -4.34
CA TYR A 418 18.27 -16.21 -3.44
C TYR A 418 19.61 -16.02 -4.16
N LYS A 419 20.03 -16.98 -5.01
CA LYS A 419 21.24 -16.83 -5.84
C LYS A 419 21.11 -15.72 -6.90
N ALA A 420 19.92 -15.51 -7.46
CA ALA A 420 19.68 -14.40 -8.39
C ALA A 420 19.76 -13.03 -7.70
N ALA A 421 19.27 -12.94 -6.46
CA ALA A 421 19.39 -11.72 -5.64
C ALA A 421 20.84 -11.41 -5.24
N GLU A 422 21.62 -12.43 -4.87
CA GLU A 422 23.05 -12.27 -4.53
C GLU A 422 23.88 -11.82 -5.76
N ASN A 423 23.59 -12.39 -6.94
CA ASN A 423 24.24 -11.99 -8.19
C ASN A 423 23.87 -10.56 -8.62
N LEU A 424 22.62 -10.14 -8.41
CA LEU A 424 22.19 -8.76 -8.65
C LEU A 424 22.88 -7.77 -7.70
N LYS A 425 23.09 -8.16 -6.44
CA LYS A 425 23.82 -7.35 -5.46
C LYS A 425 25.30 -7.17 -5.86
N GLN A 426 25.98 -8.24 -6.28
CA GLN A 426 27.35 -8.16 -6.77
C GLN A 426 27.46 -7.34 -8.07
N LEU A 427 26.46 -7.44 -8.97
CA LEU A 427 26.42 -6.63 -10.19
C LEU A 427 26.24 -5.14 -9.86
N ILE A 428 25.39 -4.79 -8.90
CA ILE A 428 25.21 -3.39 -8.46
C ILE A 428 26.52 -2.84 -7.87
N GLU A 429 27.20 -3.59 -6.99
CA GLU A 429 28.48 -3.18 -6.39
C GLU A 429 29.59 -3.01 -7.45
N SER A 430 29.63 -3.87 -8.48
CA SER A 430 30.55 -3.74 -9.61
C SER A 430 30.26 -2.50 -10.46
N THR A 431 28.97 -2.22 -10.73
CA THR A 431 28.58 -1.09 -11.60
C THR A 431 28.80 0.26 -10.89
N GLU A 432 28.63 0.33 -9.57
CA GLU A 432 28.95 1.52 -8.78
C GLU A 432 30.46 1.82 -8.75
N SER A 433 31.30 0.78 -8.80
CA SER A 433 32.76 0.93 -8.94
C SER A 433 33.12 1.48 -10.33
N ASP A 434 32.50 0.97 -11.39
CA ASP A 434 32.76 1.42 -12.76
C ASP A 434 32.33 2.88 -12.99
N ILE A 435 31.23 3.32 -12.35
CA ILE A 435 30.78 4.72 -12.39
C ILE A 435 31.81 5.65 -11.74
N LYS A 436 32.39 5.26 -10.59
CA LYS A 436 33.45 6.05 -9.92
C LYS A 436 34.73 6.15 -10.74
N ASP A 437 35.08 5.10 -11.49
CA ASP A 437 36.25 5.12 -12.36
C ASP A 437 36.02 5.98 -13.62
N LEU A 438 34.80 6.00 -14.15
CA LEU A 438 34.41 6.91 -15.25
C LEU A 438 34.39 8.39 -14.83
N GLU A 439 33.97 8.70 -13.61
CA GLU A 439 34.04 10.06 -13.04
C GLU A 439 35.48 10.57 -12.88
N LYS A 440 36.43 9.69 -12.51
CA LYS A 440 37.86 10.01 -12.48
C LYS A 440 38.44 10.25 -13.88
N GLN A 441 38.02 9.49 -14.87
CA GLN A 441 38.47 9.68 -16.26
C GLN A 441 37.91 10.96 -16.88
N ALA A 442 36.66 11.34 -16.59
CA ALA A 442 36.05 12.58 -17.07
C ALA A 442 36.79 13.84 -16.57
N THR A 443 37.19 13.84 -15.29
CA THR A 443 37.98 14.94 -14.69
C THR A 443 39.40 15.05 -15.28
N SER A 444 39.93 13.96 -15.83
CA SER A 444 41.27 13.92 -16.46
C SER A 444 41.28 14.49 -17.88
N VAL A 445 40.13 14.48 -18.58
CA VAL A 445 40.01 14.90 -19.98
C VAL A 445 39.74 16.42 -20.13
N GLN A 446 39.22 17.09 -19.11
CA GLN A 446 38.97 18.55 -19.13
C GLN A 446 40.22 19.43 -18.96
N ASN A 447 41.40 18.87 -18.62
CA ASN A 447 42.62 19.64 -18.31
C ASN A 447 43.61 19.82 -19.49
N TYR A 448 43.27 19.41 -20.71
CA TYR A 448 44.22 19.33 -21.84
C TYR A 448 44.28 20.51 -22.82
N ALA A 449 43.76 21.69 -22.48
CA ALA A 449 43.92 22.88 -23.30
C ALA A 449 44.17 24.16 -22.46
N LYS A 450 45.27 24.19 -21.70
CA LYS A 450 45.80 25.45 -21.15
C LYS A 450 46.82 26.00 -22.14
N VAL A 451 46.60 27.23 -22.61
CA VAL A 451 47.45 27.97 -23.56
C VAL A 451 48.76 28.43 -22.89
N TYR A 452 48.74 28.62 -21.56
CA TYR A 452 49.90 29.07 -20.78
C TYR A 452 49.88 28.47 -19.36
N THR A 453 51.03 28.00 -18.86
CA THR A 453 51.17 27.40 -17.52
C THR A 453 51.95 28.35 -16.60
N PRO A 454 51.36 28.85 -15.50
CA PRO A 454 52.04 29.77 -14.59
C PRO A 454 53.04 29.05 -13.68
N ASP A 455 54.02 29.81 -13.20
CA ASP A 455 54.78 29.50 -12.00
C ASP A 455 53.91 29.71 -10.74
N GLU A 456 53.82 28.71 -9.87
CA GLU A 456 52.89 28.72 -8.74
C GLU A 456 53.24 29.76 -7.66
N GLU A 457 54.47 30.25 -7.62
CA GLU A 457 54.90 31.23 -6.60
C GLU A 457 54.77 32.69 -7.03
N ASP A 458 54.53 32.95 -8.32
CA ASP A 458 54.44 34.31 -8.86
C ASP A 458 52.97 34.73 -9.07
N ILE A 459 52.50 35.65 -8.20
CA ILE A 459 51.13 36.17 -8.22
C ILE A 459 50.84 36.91 -9.53
N VAL A 460 51.86 37.54 -10.14
CA VAL A 460 51.71 38.21 -11.43
C VAL A 460 51.58 37.17 -12.54
N ASP A 461 52.39 36.11 -12.51
CA ASP A 461 52.35 35.05 -13.54
C ASP A 461 51.05 34.23 -13.50
N LYS A 462 50.50 34.00 -12.31
CA LYS A 462 49.15 33.43 -12.16
C LYS A 462 48.08 34.29 -12.82
N ALA A 463 48.16 35.61 -12.66
CA ALA A 463 47.20 36.52 -13.25
C ALA A 463 47.39 36.65 -14.77
N VAL A 464 48.64 36.62 -15.27
CA VAL A 464 48.96 36.51 -16.69
C VAL A 464 48.40 35.21 -17.28
N ALA A 465 48.59 34.07 -16.60
CA ALA A 465 48.08 32.79 -17.05
C ALA A 465 46.56 32.73 -17.08
N ASN A 466 45.88 33.30 -16.08
CA ASN A 466 44.42 33.39 -16.09
C ASN A 466 43.93 34.23 -17.27
N ALA A 467 44.52 35.41 -17.49
CA ALA A 467 44.15 36.28 -18.60
C ALA A 467 44.43 35.64 -19.98
N LEU A 468 45.55 34.93 -20.15
CA LEU A 468 45.87 34.24 -21.41
C LEU A 468 45.02 32.98 -21.64
N ASN A 469 44.69 32.24 -20.59
CA ASN A 469 43.84 31.05 -20.70
C ASN A 469 42.36 31.40 -20.88
N GLU A 470 41.88 32.54 -20.36
CA GLU A 470 40.54 33.07 -20.62
C GLU A 470 40.37 33.59 -22.05
N PHE A 471 41.45 34.10 -22.67
CA PHE A 471 41.41 34.60 -24.05
C PHE A 471 41.15 33.49 -25.10
N GLY A 472 41.46 32.23 -24.76
CA GLY A 472 41.01 31.04 -25.50
C GLY A 472 41.56 30.86 -26.93
N LYS A 473 42.50 31.71 -27.38
CA LYS A 473 43.17 31.63 -28.69
C LYS A 473 44.68 31.52 -28.52
N PRO A 474 45.39 30.69 -29.31
CA PRO A 474 46.84 30.58 -29.24
C PRO A 474 47.49 31.89 -29.72
N LEU A 475 48.39 32.47 -28.92
CA LEU A 475 49.14 33.69 -29.26
C LEU A 475 49.96 33.49 -30.55
N SER A 476 49.94 34.49 -31.43
CA SER A 476 50.67 34.48 -32.70
C SER A 476 52.20 34.56 -32.51
N VAL A 477 52.63 35.01 -31.32
CA VAL A 477 54.03 35.23 -30.94
C VAL A 477 54.35 34.46 -29.65
N GLY A 478 55.57 33.93 -29.56
CA GLY A 478 56.01 33.19 -28.37
C GLY A 478 56.01 34.07 -27.13
N PHE A 479 55.30 33.65 -26.09
CA PHE A 479 55.17 34.38 -24.82
C PHE A 479 55.72 33.53 -23.67
N VAL A 480 56.84 33.94 -23.09
CA VAL A 480 57.59 33.13 -22.12
C VAL A 480 58.02 34.00 -20.94
N ARG A 481 57.75 33.55 -19.71
CA ARG A 481 58.27 34.20 -18.50
C ARG A 481 59.79 34.02 -18.40
N VAL A 482 60.49 35.11 -18.09
CA VAL A 482 61.95 35.09 -17.88
C VAL A 482 62.29 35.19 -16.41
N SER A 483 61.57 36.03 -15.65
CA SER A 483 61.70 36.21 -14.20
C SER A 483 60.46 36.94 -13.64
N ASN A 484 60.34 37.10 -12.32
CA ASN A 484 59.18 37.78 -11.71
C ASN A 484 58.88 39.12 -12.37
N GLY A 485 57.68 39.24 -12.93
CA GLY A 485 57.22 40.44 -13.63
C GLY A 485 57.91 40.73 -14.96
N ILE A 486 58.76 39.86 -15.50
CA ILE A 486 59.46 40.07 -16.78
C ILE A 486 59.18 38.92 -17.74
N TYR A 487 58.66 39.29 -18.91
CA TYR A 487 58.20 38.36 -19.93
C TYR A 487 58.89 38.67 -21.26
N LEU A 488 59.14 37.63 -22.03
CA LEU A 488 59.59 37.74 -23.41
C LEU A 488 58.39 37.51 -24.31
N CYS A 489 58.05 38.50 -25.13
CA CYS A 489 56.99 38.42 -26.11
C CYS A 489 57.60 38.57 -27.50
N GLY A 490 57.80 37.46 -28.19
CA GLY A 490 58.63 37.38 -29.40
C GLY A 490 60.11 37.63 -29.08
N SER A 491 60.68 38.71 -29.62
CA SER A 491 62.04 39.17 -29.31
C SER A 491 62.09 40.31 -28.29
N THR A 492 60.93 40.82 -27.87
CA THR A 492 60.85 42.03 -27.03
C THR A 492 60.69 41.63 -25.57
N ARG A 493 61.47 42.28 -24.69
CA ARG A 493 61.39 42.08 -23.25
C ARG A 493 60.45 43.10 -22.65
N ILE A 494 59.38 42.63 -22.02
CA ILE A 494 58.35 43.46 -21.43
C ILE A 494 58.27 43.21 -19.93
N HIS A 495 57.96 44.25 -19.18
CA HIS A 495 57.67 44.14 -17.76
C HIS A 495 56.16 44.12 -17.55
N ILE A 496 55.65 43.16 -16.80
CA ILE A 496 54.24 43.02 -16.47
C ILE A 496 54.09 43.08 -14.96
N GLY A 497 53.18 43.93 -14.50
CA GLY A 497 52.94 44.09 -13.08
C GLY A 497 51.55 44.63 -12.80
N PHE A 498 51.17 44.62 -11.52
CA PHE A 498 49.93 45.23 -11.06
C PHE A 498 50.14 46.71 -10.79
N PHE A 499 49.37 47.55 -11.47
CA PHE A 499 49.29 48.98 -11.23
C PHE A 499 47.82 49.35 -11.01
N ASN A 500 47.49 49.87 -9.83
CA ASN A 500 46.10 50.16 -9.42
C ASN A 500 45.15 48.96 -9.62
N SER A 501 45.60 47.77 -9.21
CA SER A 501 44.85 46.51 -9.32
C SER A 501 44.53 46.05 -10.75
N LYS A 502 45.16 46.66 -11.77
CA LYS A 502 45.09 46.22 -13.16
C LYS A 502 46.44 45.71 -13.62
N LEU A 503 46.42 44.65 -14.43
CA LEU A 503 47.62 44.10 -15.02
C LEU A 503 48.05 45.00 -16.17
N LYS A 504 49.30 45.46 -16.17
CA LYS A 504 49.81 46.35 -17.23
C LYS A 504 51.16 45.91 -17.73
N VAL A 505 51.42 46.25 -18.99
CA VAL A 505 52.65 45.96 -19.71
C VAL A 505 53.45 47.24 -19.89
N THR A 506 54.71 47.23 -19.50
CA THR A 506 55.66 48.33 -19.71
C THR A 506 56.75 47.88 -20.67
N SER A 507 56.91 48.60 -21.77
CA SER A 507 57.93 48.33 -22.80
C SER A 507 58.56 49.64 -23.29
N GLU A 508 59.89 49.76 -23.21
CA GLU A 508 60.78 50.78 -23.83
C GLU A 508 60.28 52.26 -23.96
N ASN A 509 59.37 52.71 -23.07
CA ASN A 509 58.85 54.08 -22.83
C ASN A 509 57.31 54.22 -22.91
N SER A 510 56.57 53.12 -23.05
CA SER A 510 55.10 53.13 -23.04
C SER A 510 54.51 52.08 -22.10
N GLU A 511 53.35 52.41 -21.53
CA GLU A 511 52.58 51.57 -20.59
C GLU A 511 51.23 51.26 -21.22
N TYR A 512 50.90 49.98 -21.33
CA TYR A 512 49.68 49.46 -21.94
C TYR A 512 48.88 48.65 -20.91
N ASP A 513 47.55 48.63 -21.03
CA ASP A 513 46.76 47.64 -20.33
C ASP A 513 47.08 46.25 -20.91
N PHE A 514 47.17 45.22 -20.08
CA PHE A 514 47.58 43.88 -20.52
C PHE A 514 46.63 43.31 -21.56
N SER A 515 45.32 43.53 -21.40
CA SER A 515 44.31 43.06 -22.36
C SER A 515 44.49 43.71 -23.73
N ASP A 516 44.67 45.04 -23.77
CA ASP A 516 44.90 45.79 -25.01
C ASP A 516 46.21 45.40 -25.68
N TYR A 517 47.24 45.13 -24.87
CA TYR A 517 48.54 44.66 -25.35
C TYR A 517 48.42 43.26 -25.97
N ILE A 518 47.71 42.31 -25.35
CA ILE A 518 47.51 40.97 -25.91
C ILE A 518 46.67 40.99 -27.19
N GLU A 519 45.63 41.82 -27.27
CA GLU A 519 44.87 42.01 -28.52
C GLU A 519 45.73 42.59 -29.65
N SER A 520 46.66 43.50 -29.33
CA SER A 520 47.60 44.06 -30.30
C SER A 520 48.58 43.02 -30.88
N LEU A 521 48.84 41.91 -30.19
CA LEU A 521 49.72 40.82 -30.67
C LEU A 521 49.01 39.86 -31.64
N HIS A 522 47.71 40.00 -31.79
CA HIS A 522 46.89 39.26 -32.75
C HIS A 522 46.50 40.08 -33.98
N SER A 523 46.79 41.39 -33.96
CA SER A 523 46.65 42.32 -35.08
C SER A 523 47.89 42.27 -35.97
#